data_AF-A0A0Q9PTR4-F1
#
_entry.id   AF-A0A0Q9PTR4-F1
#
_cell.length_a   1.000
_cell.length_b   1.000
_cell.length_c   1.000
_cell.angle_alpha   90.00
_cell.angle_beta   90.00
_cell.angle_gamma   90.00
#
_symmetry.space_group_name_H-M   'P 1'
#
loop_
_entity.id
_entity.type
_entity.pdbx_description
1 polymer ?
#
loop_
_entity_poly.entity_id
_entity_poly.type
_entity_poly.pdbx_seq_one_letter_code
_entity_poly.pdbx_strand_id
1 'polypeptide(L)'
;MTQWLAEIKSSTRPKTFKIKATAVEGFARHYGEKSSLKDAGRIDVGNWVQALRAGGLQTPTIVNKCSYLRGFFDWAKARGYYPPFAKDENPASGQVVYGTREKRKRRALGFKPFTNEQIQALYAPKTMEKGLSEAARWGAWVCKLYGRTLEQLAVDLDRRLLDEKIEPALRIKRKDRVRL
;
A
#
# COMPACT_ATOMS: atom_id res chain seq x y z
N MET A 1 1.55 -13.82 -17.82
CA MET A 1 1.10 -12.98 -16.68
C MET A 1 0.20 -13.73 -15.72
N THR A 2 -0.86 -14.38 -16.22
CA THR A 2 -1.84 -15.14 -15.42
C THR A 2 -1.21 -16.18 -14.50
N GLN A 3 -0.18 -16.90 -14.96
CA GLN A 3 0.55 -17.88 -14.16
C GLN A 3 1.27 -17.27 -12.95
N TRP A 4 1.98 -16.15 -13.13
CA TRP A 4 2.63 -15.44 -12.01
C TRP A 4 1.62 -15.05 -10.93
N LEU A 5 0.48 -14.49 -11.35
CA LEU A 5 -0.58 -14.11 -10.43
C LEU A 5 -1.16 -15.32 -9.69
N ALA A 6 -1.34 -16.46 -10.35
CA ALA A 6 -1.78 -17.69 -9.70
C ALA A 6 -0.80 -18.16 -8.62
N GLU A 7 0.51 -18.14 -8.92
CA GLU A 7 1.57 -18.59 -7.99
C GLU A 7 1.69 -17.70 -6.75
N ILE A 8 1.56 -16.37 -6.89
CA ILE A 8 1.71 -15.45 -5.75
C ILE A 8 0.42 -15.33 -4.92
N LYS A 9 -0.72 -15.85 -5.40
CA LYS A 9 -2.04 -15.61 -4.80
C LYS A 9 -2.15 -16.17 -3.38
N SER A 10 -1.67 -17.40 -3.14
CA SER A 10 -1.75 -18.06 -1.83
C SER A 10 -0.80 -17.47 -0.80
N SER A 11 0.36 -16.97 -1.24
CA SER A 11 1.42 -16.44 -0.38
C SER A 11 1.35 -14.93 -0.15
N THR A 12 0.37 -14.24 -0.73
CA THR A 12 0.26 -12.78 -0.68
C THR A 12 -1.09 -12.33 -0.10
N ARG A 13 -1.06 -11.40 0.86
CA ARG A 13 -2.28 -10.77 1.41
C ARG A 13 -3.13 -10.15 0.27
N PRO A 14 -4.47 -10.22 0.31
CA PRO A 14 -5.34 -9.80 -0.80
C PRO A 14 -5.09 -8.37 -1.31
N LYS A 15 -4.86 -7.41 -0.40
CA LYS A 15 -4.53 -6.02 -0.77
C LYS A 15 -3.20 -5.93 -1.53
N THR A 16 -2.17 -6.61 -1.03
CA THR A 16 -0.86 -6.64 -1.68
C THR A 16 -0.93 -7.34 -3.03
N PHE A 17 -1.72 -8.41 -3.13
CA PHE A 17 -1.96 -9.14 -4.39
C PHE A 17 -2.54 -8.20 -5.45
N LYS A 18 -3.61 -7.46 -5.11
CA LYS A 18 -4.23 -6.48 -6.02
C LYS A 18 -3.23 -5.43 -6.49
N ILE A 19 -2.44 -4.85 -5.58
CA ILE A 19 -1.46 -3.81 -5.93
C ILE A 19 -0.37 -4.35 -6.87
N LYS A 20 0.13 -5.57 -6.64
CA LYS A 20 1.08 -6.24 -7.54
C LYS A 20 0.48 -6.50 -8.92
N ALA A 21 -0.73 -7.04 -8.97
CA ALA A 21 -1.45 -7.31 -10.22
C ALA A 21 -1.64 -6.04 -11.05
N THR A 22 -2.13 -4.96 -10.43
CA THR A 22 -2.32 -3.67 -11.11
C THR A 22 -1.03 -3.08 -11.68
N ALA A 23 0.13 -3.35 -11.07
CA ALA A 23 1.41 -2.90 -11.61
C ALA A 23 1.77 -3.65 -12.90
N VAL A 24 1.68 -4.98 -12.88
CA VAL A 24 2.09 -5.82 -14.02
C VAL A 24 1.08 -5.74 -15.17
N GLU A 25 -0.21 -5.78 -14.87
CA GLU A 25 -1.27 -5.52 -15.87
C GLU A 25 -1.14 -4.13 -16.48
N GLY A 26 -0.86 -3.12 -15.66
CA GLY A 26 -0.66 -1.75 -16.13
C GLY A 26 0.52 -1.61 -17.08
N PHE A 27 1.59 -2.37 -16.86
CA PHE A 27 2.71 -2.43 -17.80
C PHE A 27 2.34 -3.14 -19.09
N ALA A 28 1.71 -4.32 -19.03
CA ALA A 28 1.35 -5.05 -20.25
C ALA A 28 0.34 -4.31 -21.12
N ARG A 29 -0.63 -3.60 -20.53
CA ARG A 29 -1.54 -2.73 -21.29
C ARG A 29 -0.81 -1.62 -22.04
N HIS A 30 0.26 -1.07 -21.43
CA HIS A 30 1.06 -0.03 -22.06
C HIS A 30 2.02 -0.57 -23.12
N TYR A 31 2.68 -1.70 -22.84
CA TYR A 31 3.64 -2.34 -23.74
C TYR A 31 2.96 -3.05 -24.94
N GLY A 32 1.69 -3.41 -24.78
CA GLY A 32 0.92 -4.17 -25.73
C GLY A 32 0.79 -5.62 -25.27
N GLU A 33 -0.45 -6.07 -25.04
CA GLU A 33 -0.71 -7.41 -24.51
C GLU A 33 -0.33 -8.54 -25.49
N LYS A 34 -0.20 -8.22 -26.78
CA LYS A 34 0.24 -9.13 -27.84
C LYS A 34 1.75 -9.09 -28.09
N SER A 35 2.44 -8.11 -27.52
CA SER A 35 3.89 -7.96 -27.64
C SER A 35 4.58 -9.09 -26.89
N SER A 36 5.64 -9.64 -27.48
CA SER A 36 6.41 -10.72 -26.85
C SER A 36 7.13 -10.20 -25.60
N LEU A 37 6.91 -10.88 -24.47
CA LEU A 37 7.55 -10.50 -23.21
C LEU A 37 9.09 -10.54 -23.30
N LYS A 38 9.65 -11.41 -24.15
CA LYS A 38 11.11 -11.56 -24.32
C LYS A 38 11.76 -10.31 -24.90
N ASP A 39 11.00 -9.52 -25.65
CA ASP A 39 11.48 -8.32 -26.34
C ASP A 39 11.31 -7.06 -25.47
N ALA A 40 10.61 -7.18 -24.33
CA ALA A 40 10.39 -6.08 -23.42
C ALA A 40 11.71 -5.68 -22.74
N GLY A 41 12.22 -4.50 -23.05
CA GLY A 41 13.50 -4.01 -22.58
C GLY A 41 13.40 -2.87 -21.57
N ARG A 42 14.57 -2.37 -21.19
CA ARG A 42 14.72 -1.23 -20.27
C ARG A 42 14.05 0.05 -20.81
N ILE A 43 14.06 0.23 -22.13
CA ILE A 43 13.44 1.37 -22.81
C ILE A 43 11.91 1.32 -22.67
N ASP A 44 11.30 0.16 -22.86
CA ASP A 44 9.85 -0.01 -22.75
C ASP A 44 9.34 0.27 -21.33
N VAL A 45 10.07 -0.21 -20.32
CA VAL A 45 9.76 0.12 -18.93
C VAL A 45 9.96 1.62 -18.66
N GLY A 46 10.97 2.23 -19.27
CA GLY A 46 11.19 3.68 -19.22
C GLY A 46 10.02 4.47 -19.80
N ASN A 47 9.53 4.07 -20.97
CA ASN A 47 8.35 4.69 -21.63
C ASN A 47 7.11 4.57 -20.76
N TRP A 48 6.88 3.41 -20.16
CA TRP A 48 5.79 3.22 -19.20
C TRP A 48 5.93 4.14 -18.00
N VAL A 49 7.13 4.28 -17.44
CA VAL A 49 7.40 5.21 -16.34
C VAL A 49 7.11 6.66 -16.73
N GLN A 50 7.47 7.08 -17.94
CA GLN A 50 7.13 8.42 -18.43
C GLN A 50 5.62 8.61 -18.57
N ALA A 51 4.90 7.61 -19.09
CA ALA A 51 3.44 7.65 -19.16
C ALA A 51 2.79 7.75 -17.78
N LEU A 52 3.31 7.03 -16.78
CA LEU A 52 2.83 7.14 -15.38
C LEU A 52 3.08 8.54 -14.79
N ARG A 53 4.22 9.17 -15.10
CA ARG A 53 4.52 10.56 -14.69
C ARG A 53 3.59 11.55 -15.37
N ALA A 54 3.36 11.40 -16.67
CA ALA A 54 2.43 12.23 -17.44
C ALA A 54 0.99 12.10 -16.90
N GLY A 55 0.61 10.91 -16.43
CA GLY A 55 -0.64 10.66 -15.70
C GLY A 55 -0.70 11.22 -14.27
N GLY A 56 0.31 11.96 -13.82
CA GLY A 56 0.33 12.62 -12.52
C GLY A 56 0.62 11.72 -11.32
N LEU A 57 1.11 10.49 -11.53
CA LEU A 57 1.45 9.61 -10.42
C LEU A 57 2.67 10.14 -9.66
N GLN A 58 2.57 10.10 -8.33
CA GLN A 58 3.65 10.51 -7.43
C GLN A 58 4.85 9.55 -7.53
N THR A 59 6.07 10.10 -7.43
CA THR A 59 7.33 9.34 -7.52
C THR A 59 7.36 8.07 -6.66
N PRO A 60 6.93 8.07 -5.36
CA PRO A 60 6.92 6.86 -4.54
C PRO A 60 6.01 5.76 -5.08
N THR A 61 4.88 6.14 -5.69
CA THR A 61 3.93 5.20 -6.29
C THR A 61 4.53 4.54 -7.52
N ILE A 62 5.24 5.31 -8.36
CA ILE A 62 5.93 4.79 -9.53
C ILE A 62 7.06 3.84 -9.11
N VAL A 63 7.85 4.20 -8.10
CA VAL A 63 8.91 3.34 -7.54
C VAL A 63 8.34 2.00 -7.05
N ASN A 64 7.20 2.02 -6.36
CA ASN A 64 6.53 0.80 -5.94
C ASN A 64 6.09 -0.06 -7.14
N LYS A 65 5.49 0.54 -8.17
CA LYS A 65 5.11 -0.16 -9.41
C LYS A 65 6.32 -0.80 -10.09
N CYS A 66 7.43 -0.08 -10.24
CA CYS A 66 8.68 -0.63 -10.78
C CYS A 66 9.23 -1.79 -9.93
N SER A 67 9.13 -1.71 -8.60
CA SER A 67 9.57 -2.79 -7.71
C SER A 67 8.76 -4.07 -7.89
N TYR A 68 7.44 -3.97 -8.08
CA TYR A 68 6.59 -5.13 -8.37
C TYR A 68 6.86 -5.69 -9.77
N LEU A 69 7.05 -4.82 -10.75
CA LEU A 69 7.40 -5.23 -12.12
C LEU A 69 8.77 -5.93 -12.17
N ARG A 70 9.75 -5.47 -11.38
CA ARG A 70 11.05 -6.13 -11.20
C ARG A 70 10.87 -7.57 -10.73
N GLY A 71 10.09 -7.78 -9.67
CA GLY A 71 9.81 -9.13 -9.17
C GLY A 71 9.09 -10.04 -10.20
N PHE A 72 8.28 -9.46 -11.09
CA PHE A 72 7.68 -10.19 -12.19
C PHE A 72 8.73 -10.61 -13.25
N PHE A 73 9.63 -9.72 -13.65
CA PHE A 73 10.74 -10.06 -14.56
C PHE A 73 11.69 -11.09 -13.96
N ASP A 74 12.00 -10.99 -12.66
CA ASP A 74 12.83 -11.98 -11.96
C ASP A 74 12.17 -13.38 -12.00
N TRP A 75 10.86 -13.45 -11.75
CA TRP A 75 10.08 -14.67 -11.88
C TRP A 75 10.06 -15.19 -13.33
N ALA A 76 9.86 -14.32 -14.30
CA ALA A 76 9.80 -14.71 -15.71
C ALA A 76 11.14 -15.27 -16.20
N LYS A 77 12.26 -14.67 -15.78
CA LYS A 77 13.62 -15.19 -16.00
C LYS A 77 13.78 -16.57 -15.35
N ALA A 78 13.42 -16.72 -14.08
CA ALA A 78 13.57 -17.99 -13.36
C ALA A 78 12.77 -19.15 -13.96
N ARG A 79 11.64 -18.86 -14.61
CA ARG A 79 10.79 -19.84 -15.30
C ARG A 79 11.15 -20.05 -16.79
N GLY A 80 12.15 -19.35 -17.31
CA GLY A 80 12.55 -19.44 -18.72
C GLY A 80 11.64 -18.69 -19.71
N TYR A 81 10.71 -17.87 -19.22
CA TYR A 81 9.84 -17.02 -20.06
C TYR A 81 10.53 -15.76 -20.55
N TYR A 82 11.59 -15.33 -19.88
CA TYR A 82 12.38 -14.15 -20.23
C TYR A 82 13.86 -14.56 -20.35
N PRO A 83 14.62 -14.03 -21.34
CA PRO A 83 16.03 -14.35 -21.48
C PRO A 83 16.84 -13.94 -20.23
N PRO A 84 18.06 -14.46 -20.04
CA PRO A 84 18.97 -13.91 -19.04
C PRO A 84 19.13 -12.41 -19.22
N PHE A 85 19.10 -11.66 -18.12
CA PHE A 85 19.26 -10.21 -18.18
C PHE A 85 20.65 -9.86 -18.70
N ALA A 86 20.72 -8.91 -19.63
CA ALA A 86 21.99 -8.37 -20.07
C ALA A 86 22.74 -7.77 -18.87
N LYS A 87 23.97 -8.23 -18.61
CA LYS A 87 24.77 -7.85 -17.43
C LYS A 87 24.04 -8.04 -16.09
N ASP A 88 23.11 -8.99 -16.02
CA ASP A 88 22.23 -9.23 -14.86
C ASP A 88 21.34 -8.03 -14.47
N GLU A 89 21.14 -7.06 -15.37
CA GLU A 89 20.30 -5.90 -15.12
C GLU A 89 18.84 -6.16 -15.50
N ASN A 90 17.99 -6.37 -14.49
CA ASN A 90 16.55 -6.47 -14.68
C ASN A 90 15.99 -5.19 -15.35
N PRO A 91 15.13 -5.29 -16.39
CA PRO A 91 14.59 -4.14 -17.13
C PRO A 91 13.89 -3.09 -16.25
N ALA A 92 13.27 -3.51 -15.15
CA ALA A 92 12.58 -2.61 -14.22
C ALA A 92 13.46 -2.06 -13.10
N SER A 93 14.73 -2.48 -13.01
CA SER A 93 15.67 -2.02 -11.99
C SER A 93 16.13 -0.59 -12.27
N GLY A 94 16.19 0.25 -11.23
CA GLY A 94 16.78 1.60 -11.33
C GLY A 94 16.04 2.57 -12.27
N GLN A 95 14.82 2.27 -12.69
CA GLN A 95 14.02 3.12 -13.59
C GLN A 95 13.63 4.46 -12.94
N VAL A 96 13.37 4.42 -11.63
CA VAL A 96 13.08 5.61 -10.83
C VAL A 96 13.86 5.53 -9.54
N VAL A 97 14.64 6.57 -9.26
CA VAL A 97 15.37 6.72 -8.00
C VAL A 97 14.60 7.68 -7.10
N TYR A 98 14.17 7.21 -5.94
CA TYR A 98 13.57 8.07 -4.92
C TYR A 98 14.67 8.75 -4.10
N GLY A 99 15.09 9.93 -4.56
CA GLY A 99 16.24 10.66 -4.04
C GLY A 99 16.08 11.18 -2.61
N THR A 100 17.22 11.44 -1.95
CA THR A 100 17.29 11.90 -0.56
C THR A 100 16.55 13.22 -0.32
N ARG A 101 16.58 14.15 -1.27
CA ARG A 101 15.87 15.44 -1.19
C ARG A 101 14.36 15.23 -1.09
N GLU A 102 13.79 14.35 -1.90
CA GLU A 102 12.37 14.08 -1.94
C GLU A 102 11.91 13.30 -0.69
N LYS A 103 12.73 12.34 -0.24
CA LYS A 103 12.57 11.70 1.07
C LYS A 103 12.60 12.69 2.23
N ARG A 104 13.40 13.76 2.14
CA ARG A 104 13.48 14.82 3.17
C ARG A 104 12.24 15.71 3.13
N LYS A 105 11.80 16.15 1.95
CA LYS A 105 10.55 16.92 1.78
C LYS A 105 9.34 16.18 2.36
N ARG A 106 9.21 14.88 2.11
CA ARG A 106 8.13 14.07 2.70
C ARG A 106 8.21 13.99 4.22
N ARG A 107 9.42 13.85 4.78
CA ARG A 107 9.63 13.83 6.24
C ARG A 107 9.32 15.19 6.90
N ALA A 108 9.50 16.29 6.17
CA ALA A 108 9.13 17.62 6.66
C ALA A 108 7.61 17.77 6.87
N LEU A 109 6.79 17.04 6.11
CA LEU A 109 5.36 16.87 6.36
C LEU A 109 5.06 15.91 7.53
N GLY A 110 5.96 15.86 8.53
CA GLY A 110 5.96 14.89 9.60
C GLY A 110 4.64 14.80 10.36
N PHE A 111 4.43 13.65 11.01
CA PHE A 111 3.27 13.46 11.87
C PHE A 111 3.36 14.41 13.08
N LYS A 112 2.40 15.34 13.19
CA LYS A 112 2.17 16.11 14.41
C LYS A 112 0.98 15.49 15.12
N PRO A 113 1.13 14.99 16.36
CA PRO A 113 -0.02 14.52 17.12
C PRO A 113 -0.97 15.70 17.36
N PHE A 114 -2.27 15.44 17.29
CA PHE A 114 -3.28 16.43 17.66
C PHE A 114 -3.14 16.77 19.15
N THR A 115 -3.34 18.04 19.49
CA THR A 115 -3.47 18.46 20.88
C THR A 115 -4.80 17.99 21.45
N ASN A 116 -4.94 17.97 22.78
CA ASN A 116 -6.18 17.57 23.43
C ASN A 116 -7.36 18.47 23.00
N GLU A 117 -7.12 19.77 22.83
CA GLU A 117 -8.11 20.74 22.38
C GLU A 117 -8.55 20.43 20.94
N GLN A 118 -7.61 20.08 20.06
CA GLN A 118 -7.92 19.67 18.68
C GLN A 118 -8.72 18.37 18.65
N ILE A 119 -8.39 17.39 19.50
CA ILE A 119 -9.15 16.15 19.63
C ILE A 119 -10.55 16.44 20.18
N GLN A 120 -10.71 17.33 21.15
CA GLN A 120 -12.04 17.71 21.65
C GLN A 120 -12.88 18.39 20.56
N ALA A 121 -12.28 19.31 19.80
CA ALA A 121 -12.96 20.01 18.70
C ALA A 121 -13.40 19.06 17.58
N LEU A 122 -12.58 18.06 17.22
CA LEU A 122 -12.91 17.04 16.22
C LEU A 122 -14.10 16.17 16.65
N TYR A 123 -14.22 15.88 17.95
CA TYR A 123 -15.26 15.02 18.50
C TYR A 123 -16.43 15.79 19.12
N ALA A 124 -16.49 17.12 18.94
CA ALA A 124 -17.62 17.92 19.40
C ALA A 124 -18.91 17.52 18.65
N PRO A 125 -20.08 17.49 19.31
CA PRO A 125 -21.34 17.03 18.69
C PRO A 125 -21.62 17.72 17.35
N LYS A 126 -21.50 19.06 17.33
CA LYS A 126 -21.71 19.89 16.15
C LYS A 126 -20.80 19.53 14.97
N THR A 127 -19.54 19.13 15.23
CA THR A 127 -18.59 18.73 14.18
C THR A 127 -18.93 17.34 13.64
N MET A 128 -19.26 16.41 14.53
CA MET A 128 -19.59 15.03 14.21
C MET A 128 -20.91 14.92 13.43
N GLU A 129 -21.89 15.75 13.74
CA GLU A 129 -23.20 15.75 13.08
C GLU A 129 -23.17 16.40 11.70
N LYS A 130 -22.28 17.37 11.47
CA LYS A 130 -22.22 18.16 10.23
C LYS A 130 -21.63 17.41 9.03
N GLY A 131 -20.85 16.35 9.26
CA GLY A 131 -20.05 15.72 8.20
C GLY A 131 -19.97 14.19 8.21
N LEU A 132 -20.60 13.52 9.17
CA LEU A 132 -20.52 12.06 9.30
C LEU A 132 -21.92 11.43 9.39
N SER A 133 -22.09 10.31 8.70
CA SER A 133 -23.24 9.43 8.93
C SER A 133 -23.21 8.90 10.36
N GLU A 134 -24.37 8.48 10.87
CA GLU A 134 -24.48 7.95 12.23
C GLU A 134 -23.49 6.81 12.49
N ALA A 135 -23.40 5.84 11.57
CA ALA A 135 -22.43 4.75 11.66
C ALA A 135 -20.98 5.24 11.72
N ALA A 136 -20.62 6.27 10.94
CA ALA A 136 -19.29 6.84 10.95
C ALA A 136 -18.98 7.61 12.24
N ARG A 137 -19.98 8.26 12.85
CA ARG A 137 -19.86 8.88 14.18
C ARG A 137 -19.56 7.82 15.23
N TRP A 138 -20.34 6.74 15.28
CA TRP A 138 -20.11 5.63 16.20
C TRP A 138 -18.73 5.01 15.99
N GLY A 139 -18.35 4.73 14.74
CA GLY A 139 -17.02 4.20 14.42
C GLY A 139 -15.89 5.09 14.94
N ALA A 140 -15.99 6.41 14.76
CA ALA A 140 -15.01 7.36 15.28
C ALA A 140 -14.94 7.35 16.81
N TRP A 141 -16.09 7.40 17.49
CA TRP A 141 -16.16 7.37 18.96
C TRP A 141 -15.54 6.11 19.55
N VAL A 142 -15.87 4.95 18.99
CA VAL A 142 -15.34 3.67 19.46
C VAL A 142 -13.83 3.58 19.19
N CYS A 143 -13.36 4.00 18.02
CA CYS A 143 -11.93 4.04 17.73
C CYS A 143 -11.16 4.96 18.70
N LYS A 144 -11.73 6.12 19.07
CA LYS A 144 -11.17 7.02 20.09
C LYS A 144 -11.10 6.36 21.46
N LEU A 145 -12.18 5.70 21.90
CA LEU A 145 -12.26 5.07 23.22
C LEU A 145 -11.21 3.96 23.38
N TYR A 146 -11.03 3.13 22.35
CA TYR A 146 -10.10 2.00 22.38
C TYR A 146 -8.68 2.36 21.91
N GLY A 147 -8.47 3.55 21.34
CA GLY A 147 -7.19 3.96 20.77
C GLY A 147 -6.72 3.06 19.62
N ARG A 148 -7.65 2.54 18.82
CA ARG A 148 -7.41 1.56 17.74
C ARG A 148 -7.90 2.10 16.41
N THR A 149 -7.35 1.57 15.32
CA THR A 149 -7.92 1.80 13.99
C THR A 149 -9.21 1.01 13.81
N LEU A 150 -10.07 1.45 12.88
CA LEU A 150 -11.32 0.75 12.59
C LEU A 150 -11.09 -0.69 12.13
N GLU A 151 -10.01 -0.95 11.38
CA GLU A 151 -9.65 -2.31 10.93
C GLU A 151 -9.26 -3.22 12.10
N GLN A 152 -8.49 -2.70 13.07
CA GLN A 152 -8.13 -3.44 14.28
C GLN A 152 -9.37 -3.71 15.14
N LEU A 153 -10.20 -2.69 15.32
CA LEU A 153 -11.42 -2.80 16.11
C LEU A 153 -12.42 -3.77 15.48
N ALA A 154 -12.56 -3.77 14.16
CA ALA A 154 -13.43 -4.70 13.45
C ALA A 154 -13.01 -6.15 13.69
N VAL A 155 -11.71 -6.46 13.60
CA VAL A 155 -11.19 -7.80 13.90
C VAL A 155 -11.40 -8.17 15.38
N ASP A 156 -11.16 -7.23 16.29
CA ASP A 156 -11.34 -7.46 17.72
C ASP A 156 -12.82 -7.69 18.08
N LEU A 157 -13.75 -6.94 17.48
CA LEU A 157 -15.19 -7.09 17.69
C LEU A 157 -15.72 -8.38 17.07
N ASP A 158 -15.29 -8.73 15.85
CA ASP A 158 -15.68 -9.96 15.17
C ASP A 158 -15.24 -11.20 15.96
N ARG A 159 -14.02 -11.16 16.54
CA ARG A 159 -13.54 -12.22 17.44
C ARG A 159 -14.30 -12.24 18.77
N ARG A 160 -14.64 -11.09 19.35
CA ARG A 160 -15.32 -10.98 20.66
C ARG A 160 -16.81 -11.33 20.60
N LEU A 161 -17.48 -11.08 19.47
CA LEU A 161 -18.88 -11.48 19.24
C LEU A 161 -19.04 -13.01 19.22
N LEU A 162 -17.96 -13.75 18.90
CA LEU A 162 -17.93 -15.21 18.94
C LEU A 162 -17.71 -15.78 20.37
N ASP A 163 -17.22 -14.98 21.31
CA ASP A 163 -16.80 -15.45 22.65
C ASP A 163 -17.80 -15.11 23.79
N GLU A 164 -18.97 -14.52 23.48
CA GLU A 164 -20.13 -14.32 24.38
C GLU A 164 -19.86 -13.82 25.83
N LYS A 165 -18.75 -13.11 26.08
CA LYS A 165 -18.50 -12.41 27.34
C LYS A 165 -18.03 -10.98 27.08
N ILE A 166 -18.97 -10.04 27.22
CA ILE A 166 -18.70 -8.61 27.13
C ILE A 166 -18.11 -8.15 28.47
N GLU A 167 -16.80 -8.35 28.62
CA GLU A 167 -16.00 -7.69 29.66
C GLU A 167 -15.21 -6.54 29.00
N PRO A 168 -15.30 -5.29 29.52
CA PRO A 168 -14.49 -4.19 29.00
C PRO A 168 -13.02 -4.38 29.43
N ALA A 169 -12.21 -5.03 28.59
CA ALA A 169 -10.76 -5.20 28.82
C ALA A 169 -9.95 -4.76 27.60
N LEU A 170 -8.77 -4.11 27.67
CA LEU A 170 -7.85 -3.82 28.77
C LEU A 170 -7.39 -2.34 28.71
N ARG A 171 -7.23 -1.72 29.89
CA ARG A 171 -6.40 -0.52 30.08
C ARG A 171 -4.97 -0.86 29.64
N ILE A 172 -4.51 -0.29 28.53
CA ILE A 172 -3.10 -0.39 28.08
C ILE A 172 -2.23 0.06 29.26
N LYS A 173 -1.51 -0.89 29.90
CA LYS A 173 -0.56 -0.55 30.96
C LYS A 173 0.52 0.33 30.33
N ARG A 174 0.84 1.45 30.97
CA ARG A 174 1.79 2.49 30.53
C ARG A 174 3.20 2.01 30.11
N LYS A 175 3.52 0.71 30.23
CA LYS A 175 4.86 0.15 30.07
C LYS A 175 5.34 0.04 28.61
N ASP A 176 4.45 0.12 27.63
CA ASP A 176 4.81 -0.03 26.21
C ASP A 176 5.09 1.31 25.50
N ARG A 177 5.12 2.43 26.22
CA ARG A 177 5.36 3.77 25.64
C ARG A 177 6.85 4.14 25.52
N VAL A 178 7.76 3.22 25.85
CA VAL A 178 9.22 3.43 25.76
C VAL A 178 9.83 2.40 24.82
N ARG A 179 9.58 2.57 23.52
CA ARG A 179 10.53 2.28 22.44
C ARG A 179 9.91 2.69 21.10
N LEU A 180 10.56 3.68 20.49
CA LEU A 180 10.37 4.29 19.17
C LEU A 180 9.35 5.43 19.08
#